data_AF-A0A842TJE3-F1
#
_entry.id   AF-A0A842TJE3-F1
#
_cell.length_a   1.000
_cell.length_b   1.000
_cell.length_c   1.000
_cell.angle_alpha   90.00
_cell.angle_beta   90.00
_cell.angle_gamma   90.00
#
_symmetry.space_group_name_H-M   'P 1'
#
loop_
_entity.id
_entity.type
_entity.pdbx_description
1 polymer ?
#
loop_
_entity_poly.entity_id
_entity_poly.type
_entity_poly.pdbx_seq_one_letter_code
_entity_poly.pdbx_strand_id
1 'polypeptide(L)'
;MKLKDKLYYTKFLLAVRTVLICHILTICDALFGLQYAQAWGVGIGWLLLIVDWAILVFVFKLDEPMGGKGKVFMEGLGTYILGWVSLWTITYTFLHWLLWPEIWIKYDINPINTIWILGLSMGIVMGTSLFARFMMDLPRLKRYQSEIDKHKKMEKKAEETRDRKLMVKVKRKQKYIQKIQKKMMWQRFKPTLITMVPFMVMFFVLNWLFSGIFVAVFPFNAWEVPLIGTLISGQPLSPRGFGLYFFGFYLTSSFGFSFIIQKVMGIKFGRAGGGFGGLGGLGQK
;
A
#
# COMPACT_ATOMS: atom_id res chain seq x y z
N MET A 1 18.53 7.92 11.56
CA MET A 1 17.39 7.44 10.73
C MET A 1 17.20 8.37 9.53
N LYS A 2 17.00 7.86 8.30
CA LYS A 2 16.84 8.72 7.10
C LYS A 2 15.50 9.47 7.15
N LEU A 3 15.44 10.71 6.65
CA LEU A 3 14.22 11.57 6.65
C LEU A 3 12.97 10.85 6.11
N LYS A 4 13.14 10.11 5.01
CA LYS A 4 12.08 9.31 4.39
C LYS A 4 11.58 8.17 5.28
N ASP A 5 12.46 7.56 6.07
CA ASP A 5 12.06 6.54 7.03
C ASP A 5 11.20 7.20 8.13
N LYS A 6 11.57 8.39 8.64
CA LYS A 6 10.74 9.13 9.61
C LYS A 6 9.34 9.44 9.05
N LEU A 7 9.26 9.99 7.84
CA LEU A 7 7.98 10.33 7.18
C LEU A 7 7.06 9.10 7.03
N TYR A 8 7.64 7.94 6.71
CA TYR A 8 6.91 6.68 6.64
C TYR A 8 6.29 6.31 7.98
N TYR A 9 7.05 6.35 9.09
CA TYR A 9 6.51 6.01 10.40
C TYR A 9 5.47 7.01 10.89
N THR A 10 5.65 8.31 10.63
CA THR A 10 4.64 9.32 10.95
C THR A 10 3.31 9.00 10.26
N LYS A 11 3.34 8.70 8.96
CA LYS A 11 2.12 8.34 8.22
C LYS A 11 1.53 7.00 8.61
N PHE A 12 2.36 6.03 8.98
CA PHE A 12 1.85 4.76 9.51
C PHE A 12 1.17 4.95 10.87
N LEU A 13 1.76 5.74 11.77
CA LEU A 13 1.15 6.09 13.06
C LEU A 13 -0.16 6.88 12.87
N LEU A 14 -0.21 7.78 11.89
CA LEU A 14 -1.45 8.45 11.51
C LEU A 14 -2.53 7.45 11.10
N ALA A 15 -2.18 6.45 10.28
CA ALA A 15 -3.12 5.39 9.88
C ALA A 15 -3.65 4.62 11.10
N VAL A 16 -2.79 4.27 12.06
CA VAL A 16 -3.22 3.61 13.29
C VAL A 16 -4.18 4.50 14.10
N ARG A 17 -3.83 5.79 14.27
CA ARG A 17 -4.67 6.75 15.01
C ARG A 17 -6.03 6.95 14.34
N THR A 18 -6.07 7.05 13.01
CA THR A 18 -7.32 7.24 12.28
C THR A 18 -8.19 6.00 12.37
N VAL A 19 -7.61 4.80 12.31
CA VAL A 19 -8.36 3.56 12.58
C VAL A 19 -8.97 3.55 13.98
N LEU A 20 -8.23 3.92 15.02
CA LEU A 20 -8.77 3.96 16.38
C LEU A 20 -9.98 4.90 16.48
N ILE A 21 -9.92 6.07 15.83
CA ILE A 21 -11.06 7.00 15.78
C ILE A 21 -12.24 6.39 15.04
N CYS A 22 -12.01 5.69 13.92
CA CYS A 22 -13.07 4.96 13.22
C CYS A 22 -13.71 3.88 14.11
N HIS A 23 -12.94 3.20 14.97
CA HIS A 23 -13.48 2.21 15.91
C HIS A 23 -14.35 2.85 16.98
N ILE A 24 -13.92 3.98 17.55
CA ILE A 24 -14.72 4.73 18.52
C ILE A 24 -16.06 5.11 17.89
N LEU A 25 -16.06 5.65 16.67
CA LEU A 25 -17.29 5.99 15.95
C LEU A 25 -18.18 4.77 15.70
N THR A 26 -17.58 3.64 15.34
CA THR A 26 -18.32 2.38 15.11
C THR A 26 -18.97 1.87 16.40
N ILE A 27 -18.28 1.95 17.53
CA ILE A 27 -18.84 1.60 18.84
C ILE A 27 -19.95 2.59 19.23
N CYS A 28 -19.77 3.88 18.97
CA CYS A 28 -20.80 4.88 19.21
C CYS A 28 -22.04 4.66 18.32
N ASP A 29 -21.92 4.17 17.08
CA ASP A 29 -23.07 3.73 16.29
C ASP A 29 -23.79 2.55 16.95
N ALA A 30 -23.05 1.53 17.40
CA ALA A 30 -23.65 0.39 18.08
C ALA A 30 -24.39 0.78 19.38
N LEU A 31 -23.88 1.75 20.13
CA LEU A 31 -24.46 2.18 21.42
C LEU A 31 -25.55 3.26 21.29
N PHE A 32 -25.36 4.22 20.39
CA PHE A 32 -26.20 5.43 20.29
C PHE A 32 -26.99 5.53 18.97
N GLY A 33 -26.82 4.57 18.05
CA GLY A 33 -27.52 4.57 16.76
C GLY A 33 -27.06 5.67 15.80
N LEU A 34 -25.79 6.08 15.87
CA LEU A 34 -25.20 7.07 14.97
C LEU A 34 -25.14 6.57 13.52
N GLN A 35 -26.10 7.02 12.71
CA GLN A 35 -26.13 6.72 11.29
C GLN A 35 -24.83 7.16 10.58
N TYR A 36 -24.36 6.32 9.65
CA TYR A 36 -23.22 6.60 8.78
C TYR A 36 -21.87 6.79 9.49
N ALA A 37 -21.67 6.21 10.68
CA ALA A 37 -20.41 6.31 11.43
C ALA A 37 -19.15 5.97 10.60
N GLN A 38 -19.29 5.10 9.60
CA GLN A 38 -18.18 4.73 8.73
C GLN A 38 -17.84 5.83 7.71
N ALA A 39 -18.83 6.56 7.19
CA ALA A 39 -18.59 7.72 6.33
C ALA A 39 -17.89 8.85 7.11
N TRP A 40 -18.31 9.07 8.36
CA TRP A 40 -17.63 9.98 9.28
C TRP A 40 -16.17 9.56 9.54
N GLY A 41 -15.92 8.26 9.69
CA GLY A 41 -14.57 7.70 9.80
C GLY A 41 -13.68 8.05 8.60
N VAL A 42 -14.21 7.95 7.37
CA VAL A 42 -13.49 8.37 6.16
C VAL A 42 -13.20 9.87 6.17
N GLY A 43 -14.22 10.70 6.46
CA GLY A 43 -14.08 12.16 6.48
C GLY A 43 -13.03 12.63 7.47
N ILE A 44 -13.06 12.10 8.70
CA ILE A 44 -12.06 12.42 9.73
C ILE A 44 -10.67 11.91 9.34
N GLY A 45 -10.58 10.75 8.70
CA GLY A 45 -9.32 10.22 8.17
C GLY A 45 -8.65 11.16 7.18
N TRP A 46 -9.41 11.78 6.27
CA TRP A 46 -8.88 12.78 5.33
C TRP A 46 -8.51 14.09 6.01
N LEU A 47 -9.33 14.55 6.96
CA LEU A 47 -9.06 15.78 7.71
C LEU A 47 -7.73 15.66 8.49
N LEU A 48 -7.54 14.55 9.21
CA LEU A 48 -6.30 14.29 9.95
C LEU A 48 -5.09 14.20 9.03
N LEU A 49 -5.24 13.65 7.83
CA LEU A 49 -4.16 13.61 6.84
C LEU A 49 -3.78 15.01 6.33
N ILE A 50 -4.75 15.90 6.12
CA ILE A 50 -4.50 17.29 5.75
C ILE A 50 -3.79 18.04 6.88
N VAL A 51 -4.24 17.85 8.12
CA VAL A 51 -3.62 18.45 9.31
C VAL A 51 -2.18 17.97 9.49
N ASP A 52 -1.94 16.66 9.39
CA ASP A 52 -0.58 16.09 9.46
C ASP A 52 0.32 16.64 8.35
N TRP A 53 -0.20 16.77 7.13
CA TRP A 53 0.55 17.40 6.04
C TRP A 53 0.88 18.85 6.34
N ALA A 54 -0.07 19.64 6.85
CA ALA A 54 0.15 21.02 7.23
C ALA A 54 1.22 21.13 8.33
N ILE A 55 1.19 20.26 9.34
CA ILE A 55 2.22 20.19 10.39
C ILE A 55 3.59 19.88 9.77
N LEU A 56 3.68 18.88 8.90
CA LEU A 56 4.94 18.48 8.27
C LEU A 56 5.54 19.58 7.39
N VAL A 57 4.71 20.37 6.71
CA VAL A 57 5.15 21.46 5.84
C VAL A 57 5.46 22.73 6.64
N PHE A 58 4.54 23.18 7.49
CA PHE A 58 4.64 24.50 8.14
C PHE A 58 5.41 24.45 9.46
N VAL A 59 5.28 23.39 10.26
CA VAL A 59 5.98 23.27 11.55
C VAL A 59 7.37 22.68 11.35
N PHE A 60 7.47 21.58 10.61
CA PHE A 60 8.75 20.88 10.42
C PHE A 60 9.57 21.35 9.21
N LYS A 61 9.04 22.27 8.38
CA LYS A 61 9.71 22.82 7.19
C LYS A 61 10.38 21.74 6.32
N LEU A 62 9.66 20.62 6.12
CA LEU A 62 10.18 19.47 5.38
C LEU A 62 10.17 19.67 3.86
N ASP A 63 9.65 20.80 3.38
CA ASP A 63 9.59 21.18 1.98
C ASP A 63 10.98 21.46 1.39
N GLU A 64 11.88 22.11 2.14
CA GLU A 64 13.27 22.34 1.75
C GLU A 64 14.05 21.03 1.50
N PRO A 65 14.14 20.09 2.47
CA PRO A 65 14.91 18.86 2.27
C PRO A 65 14.26 17.88 1.28
N MET A 66 12.95 17.98 1.03
CA MET A 66 12.24 17.11 0.08
C MET A 66 12.24 17.67 -1.34
N GLY A 67 12.43 18.98 -1.51
CA GLY A 67 12.36 19.67 -2.79
C GLY A 67 10.92 19.93 -3.23
N GLY A 68 10.06 20.37 -2.30
CA GLY A 68 8.72 20.87 -2.58
C GLY A 68 7.61 20.30 -1.69
N LYS A 69 6.60 21.14 -1.41
CA LYS A 69 5.44 20.84 -0.54
C LYS A 69 4.61 19.64 -1.03
N GLY A 70 4.40 19.52 -2.35
CA GLY A 70 3.66 18.40 -2.93
C GLY A 70 4.36 17.05 -2.74
N LYS A 71 5.69 17.03 -2.67
CA LYS A 71 6.44 15.79 -2.45
C LYS A 71 6.35 15.30 -1.02
N VAL A 72 6.23 16.21 -0.05
CA VAL A 72 5.96 15.88 1.36
C VAL A 72 4.59 15.18 1.48
N PHE A 73 3.59 15.65 0.74
CA PHE A 73 2.28 15.03 0.68
C PHE A 73 2.31 13.65 0.01
N MET A 74 2.90 13.55 -1.18
CA MET A 74 2.85 12.33 -1.98
C MET A 74 3.74 11.21 -1.42
N GLU A 75 4.86 11.54 -0.79
CA GLU A 75 5.75 10.54 -0.22
C GLU A 75 5.06 9.86 0.97
N GLY A 76 4.81 8.54 0.86
CA GLY A 76 4.12 7.76 1.89
C GLY A 76 2.59 7.92 1.92
N LEU A 77 1.98 8.63 0.96
CA LEU A 77 0.52 8.68 0.83
C LEU A 77 -0.06 7.29 0.58
N GLY A 78 0.50 6.56 -0.38
CA GLY A 78 0.02 5.21 -0.71
C GLY A 78 0.14 4.24 0.46
N THR A 79 1.20 4.35 1.27
CA THR A 79 1.36 3.52 2.47
C THR A 79 0.37 3.88 3.56
N TYR A 80 0.00 5.17 3.68
CA TYR A 80 -1.09 5.58 4.57
C TYR A 80 -2.42 5.03 4.10
N ILE A 81 -2.82 5.29 2.85
CA ILE A 81 -4.15 4.91 2.34
C ILE A 81 -4.33 3.39 2.40
N LEU A 82 -3.38 2.63 1.84
CA LEU A 82 -3.47 1.18 1.82
C LEU A 82 -3.32 0.60 3.23
N GLY A 83 -2.40 1.11 4.04
CA GLY A 83 -2.24 0.67 5.43
C GLY A 83 -3.49 0.94 6.27
N TRP A 84 -4.09 2.11 6.14
CA TRP A 84 -5.32 2.52 6.81
C TRP A 84 -6.49 1.64 6.37
N VAL A 85 -6.74 1.47 5.07
CA VAL A 85 -7.85 0.63 4.56
C VAL A 85 -7.68 -0.82 5.00
N SER A 86 -6.48 -1.40 4.85
CA SER A 86 -6.23 -2.80 5.24
C SER A 86 -6.39 -3.02 6.74
N LEU A 87 -5.79 -2.15 7.57
CA LEU A 87 -5.86 -2.26 9.02
C LEU A 87 -7.29 -2.06 9.50
N TRP A 88 -7.98 -1.04 8.96
CA TRP A 88 -9.38 -0.79 9.29
C TRP A 88 -10.27 -1.97 8.91
N THR A 89 -10.11 -2.55 7.72
CA THR A 89 -10.92 -3.71 7.29
C THR A 89 -10.77 -4.91 8.21
N ILE A 90 -9.52 -5.26 8.56
CA ILE A 90 -9.22 -6.43 9.41
C ILE A 90 -9.82 -6.23 10.80
N THR A 91 -9.57 -5.07 11.40
CA THR A 91 -10.04 -4.75 12.76
C THR A 91 -11.54 -4.50 12.82
N TYR A 92 -12.12 -3.89 11.78
CA TYR A 92 -13.56 -3.70 11.62
C TYR A 92 -14.31 -5.02 11.44
N THR A 93 -13.76 -5.98 10.69
CA THR A 93 -14.40 -7.30 10.56
C THR A 93 -14.55 -7.97 11.92
N PHE A 94 -13.52 -7.87 12.76
CA PHE A 94 -13.57 -8.38 14.13
C PHE A 94 -14.54 -7.60 15.02
N LEU A 95 -14.53 -6.27 14.93
CA LEU A 95 -15.44 -5.41 15.69
C LEU A 95 -16.91 -5.64 15.28
N HIS A 96 -17.17 -5.79 13.99
CA HIS A 96 -18.50 -6.06 13.44
C HIS A 96 -19.04 -7.41 13.92
N TRP A 97 -18.18 -8.43 14.00
CA TRP A 97 -18.53 -9.71 14.61
C TRP A 97 -18.99 -9.52 16.07
N LEU A 98 -18.28 -8.74 16.86
CA LEU A 98 -18.61 -8.49 18.27
C LEU A 98 -19.89 -7.67 18.45
N LEU A 99 -20.07 -6.59 17.66
CA LEU A 99 -21.14 -5.61 17.86
C LEU A 99 -22.48 -6.04 17.25
N TRP A 100 -22.48 -6.79 16.14
CA TRP A 100 -23.70 -7.12 15.41
C TRP A 100 -23.85 -8.61 15.14
N PRO A 101 -24.19 -9.39 16.18
CA PRO A 101 -24.28 -10.83 16.05
C PRO A 101 -25.48 -11.32 15.21
N GLU A 102 -26.37 -10.45 14.76
CA GLU A 102 -27.48 -10.85 13.90
C GLU A 102 -27.07 -10.93 12.43
N ILE A 103 -26.10 -10.11 12.03
CA ILE A 103 -25.73 -9.91 10.63
C ILE A 103 -24.89 -11.09 10.13
N TRP A 104 -23.86 -11.49 10.86
CA TRP A 104 -23.05 -12.67 10.52
C TRP A 104 -23.85 -13.99 10.51
N ILE A 105 -24.90 -14.14 11.33
CA ILE A 105 -25.82 -15.29 11.26
C ILE A 105 -26.63 -15.26 9.97
N LYS A 106 -27.16 -14.09 9.59
CA LYS A 106 -27.97 -13.92 8.38
C LYS A 106 -27.20 -14.17 7.08
N TYR A 107 -25.94 -13.77 7.03
CA TYR A 107 -25.10 -13.82 5.82
C TYR A 107 -24.03 -14.92 5.87
N ASP A 108 -24.10 -15.82 6.86
CA ASP A 108 -23.15 -16.94 7.08
C ASP A 108 -21.67 -16.51 7.03
N ILE A 109 -21.37 -15.36 7.65
CA ILE A 109 -20.01 -14.84 7.72
C ILE A 109 -19.29 -15.54 8.87
N ASN A 110 -18.51 -16.57 8.53
CA ASN A 110 -17.76 -17.32 9.53
C ASN A 110 -16.40 -16.67 9.85
N PRO A 111 -16.14 -16.24 11.11
CA PRO A 111 -14.87 -15.63 11.50
C PRO A 111 -13.67 -16.56 11.32
N ILE A 112 -13.90 -17.87 11.38
CA ILE A 112 -12.88 -18.89 11.13
C ILE A 112 -12.36 -18.74 9.69
N ASN A 113 -13.24 -18.53 8.71
CA ASN A 113 -12.85 -18.30 7.31
C ASN A 113 -12.02 -17.02 7.16
N THR A 114 -12.40 -15.95 7.87
CA THR A 114 -11.63 -14.70 7.89
C THR A 114 -10.21 -14.93 8.40
N ILE A 115 -10.05 -15.63 9.52
CA ILE A 115 -8.74 -15.92 10.14
C ILE A 115 -7.90 -16.83 9.24
N TRP A 116 -8.50 -17.86 8.65
CA TRP A 116 -7.83 -18.75 7.71
C TRP A 116 -7.30 -17.99 6.49
N ILE A 117 -8.12 -17.14 5.87
CA ILE A 117 -7.72 -16.39 4.67
C ILE A 117 -6.70 -15.31 5.02
N LEU A 118 -6.79 -14.71 6.20
CA LEU A 118 -5.77 -13.80 6.73
C LEU A 118 -4.43 -14.53 6.90
N GLY A 119 -4.43 -15.70 7.54
CA GLY A 119 -3.23 -16.54 7.70
C GLY A 119 -2.64 -16.97 6.36
N LEU A 120 -3.48 -17.40 5.42
CA LEU A 120 -3.10 -17.75 4.05
C LEU A 120 -2.46 -16.56 3.33
N SER A 121 -3.07 -15.37 3.42
CA SER A 121 -2.53 -14.15 2.78
C SER A 121 -1.16 -13.79 3.32
N MET A 122 -0.99 -13.85 4.65
CA MET A 122 0.30 -13.61 5.30
C MET A 122 1.34 -14.66 4.88
N GLY A 123 0.96 -15.94 4.85
CA GLY A 123 1.81 -17.05 4.41
C GLY A 123 2.29 -16.88 2.97
N ILE A 124 1.40 -16.50 2.05
CA ILE A 124 1.75 -16.24 0.64
C ILE A 124 2.70 -15.05 0.53
N VAL A 125 2.42 -13.92 1.19
CA VAL A 125 3.28 -12.74 1.12
C VAL A 125 4.67 -13.04 1.69
N MET A 126 4.76 -13.80 2.78
CA MET A 126 6.05 -14.25 3.33
C MET A 126 6.77 -15.21 2.37
N GLY A 127 6.09 -16.23 1.87
CA GLY A 127 6.68 -17.25 0.99
C GLY A 127 7.19 -16.67 -0.32
N THR A 128 6.37 -15.85 -0.99
CA THR A 128 6.76 -15.16 -2.23
C THR A 128 7.93 -14.20 -2.01
N SER A 129 7.95 -13.48 -0.89
CA SER A 129 9.04 -12.56 -0.59
C SER A 129 10.34 -13.27 -0.22
N LEU A 130 10.27 -14.40 0.49
CA LEU A 130 11.42 -15.24 0.81
C LEU A 130 12.01 -15.84 -0.46
N PHE A 131 11.14 -16.37 -1.34
CA PHE A 131 11.53 -16.89 -2.64
C PHE A 131 12.18 -15.81 -3.52
N ALA A 132 11.59 -14.61 -3.55
CA ALA A 132 12.14 -13.48 -4.27
C ALA A 132 13.53 -13.08 -3.72
N ARG A 133 13.71 -13.09 -2.40
CA ARG A 133 15.01 -12.81 -1.77
C ARG A 133 16.05 -13.86 -2.14
N PHE A 134 15.68 -15.13 -2.18
CA PHE A 134 16.57 -16.23 -2.57
C PHE A 134 17.01 -16.12 -4.03
N MET A 135 16.12 -15.72 -4.93
CA MET A 135 16.43 -15.57 -6.35
C MET A 135 17.20 -14.28 -6.72
N MET A 136 17.27 -13.28 -5.84
CA MET A 136 17.84 -11.96 -6.17
C MET A 136 19.27 -11.77 -5.63
N ASP A 137 20.17 -11.35 -6.53
CA ASP A 137 21.54 -10.91 -6.18
C ASP A 137 21.54 -9.52 -5.49
N LEU A 138 21.24 -9.47 -4.19
CA LEU A 138 21.15 -8.23 -3.43
C LEU A 138 22.41 -7.33 -3.50
N PRO A 139 23.66 -7.85 -3.42
CA PRO A 139 24.85 -6.99 -3.49
C PRO A 139 25.03 -6.32 -4.85
N ARG A 140 24.78 -7.07 -5.93
CA ARG A 140 24.89 -6.58 -7.30
C ARG A 140 23.82 -5.50 -7.58
N LEU A 141 22.58 -5.74 -7.13
CA LEU A 141 21.50 -4.76 -7.22
C LEU A 141 21.80 -3.47 -6.45
N LYS A 142 22.36 -3.56 -5.25
CA LYS A 142 22.79 -2.39 -4.45
C LYS A 142 23.87 -1.57 -5.17
N ARG A 143 24.87 -2.24 -5.76
CA ARG A 143 25.93 -1.58 -6.54
C ARG A 143 25.37 -0.83 -7.73
N TYR A 144 24.53 -1.49 -8.55
CA TYR A 144 23.87 -0.87 -9.69
C TYR A 144 22.97 0.30 -9.31
N GLN A 145 22.20 0.18 -8.21
CA GLN A 145 21.39 1.27 -7.70
C GLN A 145 22.25 2.48 -7.32
N SER A 146 23.38 2.25 -6.63
CA SER A 146 24.29 3.34 -6.24
C SER A 146 24.88 4.07 -7.44
N GLU A 147 25.13 3.36 -8.54
CA GLU A 147 25.68 3.93 -9.77
C GLU A 147 24.64 4.74 -10.54
N ILE A 148 23.40 4.26 -10.62
CA ILE A 148 22.26 5.01 -11.16
C ILE A 148 22.02 6.28 -10.32
N ASP A 149 22.06 6.20 -8.99
CA ASP A 149 21.86 7.35 -8.12
C ASP A 149 22.97 8.40 -8.28
N LYS A 150 24.23 7.96 -8.45
CA LYS A 150 25.36 8.86 -8.78
C LYS A 150 25.14 9.53 -10.14
N HIS A 151 24.68 8.78 -11.14
CA HIS A 151 24.39 9.32 -12.47
C HIS A 151 23.28 10.37 -12.44
N LYS A 152 22.17 10.10 -11.77
CA LYS A 152 21.06 11.07 -11.59
C LYS A 152 21.50 12.35 -10.88
N LYS A 153 22.40 12.25 -9.91
CA LYS A 153 22.99 13.43 -9.26
C LYS A 153 23.87 14.25 -10.21
N MET A 154 24.64 13.58 -11.08
CA MET A 154 25.45 14.27 -12.10
C MET A 154 24.57 14.92 -13.17
N GLU A 155 23.48 14.26 -13.56
CA GLU A 155 22.48 14.78 -14.50
C GLU A 155 21.83 16.06 -13.94
N LYS A 156 21.32 16.02 -12.71
CA LYS A 156 20.75 17.21 -12.04
C LYS A 156 21.74 18.37 -11.94
N LYS A 157 23.00 18.09 -11.58
CA LYS A 157 24.05 19.11 -11.54
C LYS A 157 24.37 19.69 -12.92
N ALA A 158 24.40 18.86 -13.95
CA ALA A 158 24.65 19.32 -15.32
C ALA A 158 23.51 20.23 -15.83
N GLU A 159 22.26 19.93 -15.45
CA GLU A 159 21.09 20.77 -15.73
C GLU A 159 21.14 22.10 -14.98
N GLU A 160 21.45 22.08 -13.68
CA GLU A 160 21.54 23.27 -12.83
C GLU A 160 22.69 24.20 -13.27
N THR A 161 23.87 23.64 -13.60
CA THR A 161 25.07 24.42 -13.96
C THR A 161 25.15 24.75 -15.46
N ARG A 162 24.28 24.18 -16.31
CA ARG A 162 24.29 24.31 -17.78
C ARG A 162 25.66 24.06 -18.44
N ASP A 163 26.53 23.29 -17.78
CA ASP A 163 27.89 23.03 -18.27
C ASP A 163 27.87 22.03 -19.43
N ARG A 164 28.27 22.51 -20.62
CA ARG A 164 28.35 21.73 -21.85
C ARG A 164 29.26 20.51 -21.73
N LYS A 165 30.36 20.58 -20.96
CA LYS A 165 31.30 19.45 -20.77
C LYS A 165 30.67 18.36 -19.90
N LEU A 166 30.00 18.74 -18.82
CA LEU A 166 29.29 17.80 -17.95
C LEU A 166 28.11 17.15 -18.67
N MET A 167 27.33 17.89 -19.46
CA MET A 167 26.23 17.33 -20.25
C MET A 167 26.70 16.26 -21.23
N VAL A 168 27.82 16.48 -21.94
CA VAL A 168 28.40 15.47 -22.84
C VAL A 168 28.84 14.22 -22.07
N LYS A 169 29.46 14.38 -20.89
CA LYS A 169 29.89 13.27 -20.03
C LYS A 169 28.71 12.43 -19.52
N VAL A 170 27.61 13.08 -19.10
CA VAL A 170 26.36 12.42 -18.69
C VAL A 170 25.75 11.69 -19.88
N LYS A 171 25.61 12.34 -21.03
CA LYS A 171 25.03 11.74 -22.24
C LYS A 171 25.80 10.50 -22.72
N ARG A 172 27.14 10.52 -22.63
CA ARG A 172 27.99 9.34 -22.94
C ARG A 172 27.69 8.14 -22.02
N LYS A 173 27.47 8.38 -20.72
CA LYS A 173 27.15 7.31 -19.75
C LYS A 173 25.70 6.83 -19.81
N GLN A 174 24.80 7.60 -20.43
CA GLN A 174 23.37 7.27 -20.49
C GLN A 174 23.09 5.87 -21.05
N LYS A 175 23.76 5.47 -22.14
CA LYS A 175 23.56 4.13 -22.75
C LYS A 175 23.94 3.00 -21.79
N TYR A 176 25.02 3.16 -21.04
CA TYR A 176 25.46 2.20 -20.04
C TYR A 176 24.47 2.10 -18.87
N ILE A 177 23.99 3.24 -18.38
CA ILE A 177 23.00 3.30 -17.30
C ILE A 177 21.68 2.67 -17.72
N GLN A 178 21.20 2.94 -18.93
CA GLN A 178 20.01 2.30 -19.47
C GLN A 178 20.18 0.76 -19.55
N LYS A 179 21.35 0.27 -19.96
CA LYS A 179 21.65 -1.17 -19.99
C LYS A 179 21.58 -1.80 -18.59
N ILE A 180 22.12 -1.13 -17.58
CA ILE A 180 22.04 -1.58 -16.18
C ILE A 180 20.59 -1.52 -15.68
N GLN A 181 19.85 -0.45 -15.95
CA GLN A 181 18.44 -0.32 -15.56
C GLN A 181 17.60 -1.46 -16.12
N LYS A 182 17.79 -1.82 -17.40
CA LYS A 182 17.13 -2.98 -18.02
C LYS A 182 17.50 -4.29 -17.33
N LYS A 183 18.78 -4.51 -17.01
CA LYS A 183 19.23 -5.70 -16.28
C LYS A 183 18.63 -5.78 -14.87
N MET A 184 18.59 -4.66 -14.14
CA MET A 184 17.95 -4.60 -12.82
C MET A 184 16.46 -4.87 -12.90
N MET A 185 15.80 -4.32 -13.92
CA MET A 185 14.39 -4.55 -14.18
C MET A 185 14.13 -6.04 -14.43
N TRP A 186 14.93 -6.68 -15.30
CA TRP A 186 14.83 -8.12 -15.56
C TRP A 186 15.09 -8.98 -14.32
N GLN A 187 16.09 -8.63 -13.51
CA GLN A 187 16.36 -9.32 -12.25
C GLN A 187 15.20 -9.21 -11.24
N ARG A 188 14.39 -8.15 -11.32
CA ARG A 188 13.16 -8.00 -10.51
C ARG A 188 11.97 -8.75 -11.10
N PHE A 189 11.81 -8.74 -12.43
CA PHE A 189 10.70 -9.42 -13.09
C PHE A 189 10.84 -10.94 -13.11
N LYS A 190 12.07 -11.48 -13.18
CA LYS A 190 12.29 -12.92 -13.22
C LYS A 190 11.63 -13.65 -12.04
N PRO A 191 11.85 -13.24 -10.77
CA PRO A 191 11.13 -13.83 -9.65
C PRO A 191 9.61 -13.69 -9.78
N THR A 192 9.11 -12.49 -10.12
CA THR A 192 7.67 -12.23 -10.25
C THR A 192 7.00 -13.13 -11.28
N LEU A 193 7.61 -13.32 -12.46
CA LEU A 193 7.07 -14.17 -13.52
C LEU A 193 7.04 -15.64 -13.10
N ILE A 194 8.08 -16.11 -12.40
CA ILE A 194 8.14 -17.48 -11.90
C ILE A 194 7.10 -17.71 -10.80
N THR A 195 6.90 -16.76 -9.89
CA THR A 195 5.88 -16.88 -8.84
C THR A 195 4.46 -16.63 -9.36
N MET A 196 4.29 -15.96 -10.50
CA MET A 196 2.97 -15.62 -11.05
C MET A 196 2.14 -16.86 -11.40
N VAL A 197 2.76 -17.85 -12.03
CA VAL A 197 2.08 -19.09 -12.45
C VAL A 197 1.50 -19.88 -11.27
N PRO A 198 2.29 -20.28 -10.25
CA PRO A 198 1.74 -20.98 -9.10
C PRO A 198 0.75 -20.11 -8.32
N PHE A 199 0.97 -18.80 -8.29
CA PHE A 199 0.03 -17.86 -7.67
C PHE A 199 -1.33 -17.84 -8.37
N MET A 200 -1.37 -17.80 -9.71
CA MET A 200 -2.62 -17.86 -10.47
C MET A 200 -3.36 -19.17 -10.24
N VAL A 201 -2.67 -20.32 -10.32
CA VAL A 201 -3.30 -21.64 -10.11
C VAL A 201 -3.91 -21.73 -8.72
N MET A 202 -3.14 -21.36 -7.68
CA MET A 202 -3.63 -21.31 -6.31
C MET A 202 -4.86 -20.39 -6.18
N PHE A 203 -4.83 -19.23 -6.82
CA PHE A 203 -5.91 -18.26 -6.77
C PHE A 203 -7.19 -18.79 -7.44
N PHE A 204 -7.09 -19.49 -8.58
CA PHE A 204 -8.22 -20.15 -9.22
C PHE A 204 -8.87 -21.19 -8.31
N VAL A 205 -8.07 -22.04 -7.65
CA VAL A 205 -8.57 -23.05 -6.72
C VAL A 205 -9.27 -22.41 -5.52
N LEU A 206 -8.66 -21.39 -4.90
CA LEU A 206 -9.25 -20.69 -3.76
C LEU A 206 -10.52 -19.93 -4.13
N ASN A 207 -10.55 -19.29 -5.29
CA ASN A 207 -11.75 -18.61 -5.78
C ASN A 207 -12.90 -19.59 -6.00
N TRP A 208 -12.60 -20.79 -6.53
CA TRP A 208 -13.59 -21.86 -6.68
C TRP A 208 -14.09 -22.38 -5.32
N LEU A 209 -13.20 -22.64 -4.37
CA LEU A 209 -13.53 -23.15 -3.03
C LEU A 209 -14.37 -22.15 -2.20
N PHE A 210 -14.08 -20.86 -2.31
CA PHE A 210 -14.76 -19.79 -1.56
C PHE A 210 -15.79 -19.01 -2.42
N SER A 211 -16.22 -19.59 -3.53
CA SER A 211 -17.22 -18.97 -4.41
C SER A 211 -18.54 -18.80 -3.67
N GLY A 212 -19.09 -17.58 -3.70
CA GLY A 212 -20.38 -17.28 -3.07
C GLY A 212 -20.37 -17.07 -1.55
N ILE A 213 -19.22 -17.22 -0.88
CA ILE A 213 -19.10 -17.07 0.58
C ILE A 213 -18.55 -15.69 0.94
N PHE A 214 -19.21 -15.00 1.87
CA PHE A 214 -18.70 -13.77 2.45
C PHE A 214 -17.65 -14.07 3.52
N VAL A 215 -16.47 -13.47 3.36
CA VAL A 215 -15.31 -13.76 4.21
C VAL A 215 -15.08 -12.65 5.24
N ALA A 216 -15.36 -11.41 4.88
CA ALA A 216 -15.05 -10.27 5.73
C ALA A 216 -16.02 -9.11 5.48
N VAL A 217 -16.04 -8.17 6.42
CA VAL A 217 -16.86 -6.97 6.31
C VAL A 217 -15.95 -5.76 6.13
N PHE A 218 -16.12 -5.09 5.02
CA PHE A 218 -15.48 -3.84 4.69
C PHE A 218 -16.24 -2.68 5.34
N PRO A 219 -15.54 -1.69 5.91
CA PRO A 219 -16.17 -0.66 6.72
C PRO A 219 -17.01 0.34 5.90
N PHE A 220 -16.74 0.54 4.62
CA PHE A 220 -17.49 1.46 3.77
C PHE A 220 -18.06 0.75 2.54
N ASN A 221 -19.09 1.31 1.93
CA ASN A 221 -19.69 0.77 0.72
C ASN A 221 -18.71 0.95 -0.46
N ALA A 222 -18.09 -0.14 -0.90
CA ALA A 222 -17.12 -0.11 -2.00
C ALA A 222 -17.75 0.37 -3.33
N TRP A 223 -19.06 0.16 -3.53
CA TRP A 223 -19.81 0.59 -4.72
C TRP A 223 -19.96 2.11 -4.85
N GLU A 224 -19.98 2.83 -3.73
CA GLU A 224 -20.14 4.29 -3.72
C GLU A 224 -18.83 5.00 -4.06
N VAL A 225 -17.70 4.28 -4.06
CA VAL A 225 -16.38 4.84 -4.37
C VAL A 225 -15.98 4.50 -5.80
N PRO A 226 -15.84 5.49 -6.71
CA PRO A 226 -15.37 5.28 -8.06
C PRO A 226 -14.02 4.54 -8.08
N LEU A 227 -13.81 3.64 -9.06
CA LEU A 227 -12.66 2.73 -9.24
C LEU A 227 -12.55 1.56 -8.24
N ILE A 228 -13.04 1.70 -7.01
CA ILE A 228 -12.96 0.62 -6.00
C ILE A 228 -14.08 -0.40 -6.21
N GLY A 229 -15.31 0.06 -6.47
CA GLY A 229 -16.48 -0.82 -6.67
C GLY A 229 -16.35 -1.77 -7.85
N THR A 230 -15.59 -1.41 -8.88
CA THR A 230 -15.33 -2.30 -10.04
C THR A 230 -14.25 -3.34 -9.77
N LEU A 231 -13.36 -3.09 -8.81
CA LEU A 231 -12.24 -3.97 -8.48
C LEU A 231 -12.58 -4.97 -7.37
N ILE A 232 -13.45 -4.57 -6.45
CA ILE A 232 -13.83 -5.32 -5.26
C ILE A 232 -15.27 -5.81 -5.41
N SER A 233 -15.44 -7.11 -5.66
CA SER A 233 -16.77 -7.73 -5.67
C SER A 233 -17.29 -7.94 -4.25
N GLY A 234 -18.59 -7.70 -4.05
CA GLY A 234 -19.25 -7.86 -2.77
C GLY A 234 -20.69 -7.37 -2.77
N GLN A 235 -21.35 -7.48 -1.62
CA GLN A 235 -22.73 -7.03 -1.43
C GLN A 235 -22.85 -6.12 -0.19
N PRO A 236 -23.71 -5.10 -0.20
CA PRO A 236 -23.94 -4.25 0.97
C PRO A 236 -24.66 -5.03 2.08
N LEU A 237 -24.07 -5.04 3.28
CA LEU A 237 -24.71 -5.50 4.51
C LEU A 237 -25.28 -4.27 5.22
N SER A 238 -26.42 -3.81 4.71
CA SER A 238 -27.18 -2.66 5.22
C SER A 238 -27.23 -2.59 6.76
N PRO A 239 -27.05 -1.43 7.41
CA PRO A 239 -26.30 -0.21 7.08
C PRO A 239 -24.85 -0.24 7.63
N ARG A 240 -24.37 -1.43 8.02
CA ARG A 240 -23.22 -1.64 8.91
C ARG A 240 -22.04 -2.31 8.23
N GLY A 241 -21.94 -2.21 6.91
CA GLY A 241 -20.73 -2.57 6.17
C GLY A 241 -21.00 -3.21 4.82
N PHE A 242 -19.91 -3.66 4.20
CA PHE A 242 -19.93 -4.24 2.87
C PHE A 242 -19.23 -5.60 2.85
N GLY A 243 -19.94 -6.65 2.45
CA GLY A 243 -19.48 -8.03 2.49
C GLY A 243 -18.51 -8.31 1.37
N LEU A 244 -17.29 -8.71 1.72
CA LEU A 244 -16.25 -9.05 0.78
C LEU A 244 -16.22 -10.54 0.52
N TYR A 245 -16.14 -10.90 -0.77
CA TYR A 245 -15.73 -12.22 -1.17
C TYR A 245 -14.24 -12.44 -0.94
N PHE A 246 -13.80 -13.69 -1.05
CA PHE A 246 -12.40 -14.11 -0.90
C PHE A 246 -11.41 -13.18 -1.59
N PHE A 247 -11.65 -12.81 -2.86
CA PHE A 247 -10.72 -11.97 -3.62
C PHE A 247 -10.54 -10.57 -3.00
N GLY A 248 -11.63 -9.89 -2.68
CA GLY A 248 -11.60 -8.54 -2.13
C GLY A 248 -10.91 -8.50 -0.76
N PHE A 249 -11.19 -9.50 0.07
CA PHE A 249 -10.54 -9.61 1.38
C PHE A 249 -9.06 -9.97 1.26
N TYR A 250 -8.71 -10.95 0.41
CA TYR A 250 -7.32 -11.33 0.14
C TYR A 250 -6.50 -10.15 -0.38
N LEU A 251 -7.03 -9.36 -1.32
CA LEU A 251 -6.36 -8.19 -1.88
C LEU A 251 -6.07 -7.15 -0.79
N THR A 252 -7.09 -6.88 0.02
CA THR A 252 -7.01 -5.89 1.11
C THR A 252 -6.04 -6.33 2.20
N SER A 253 -6.09 -7.59 2.64
CA SER A 253 -5.16 -8.12 3.65
C SER A 253 -3.72 -8.19 3.15
N SER A 254 -3.52 -8.63 1.89
CA SER A 254 -2.20 -8.77 1.28
C SER A 254 -1.48 -7.44 1.14
N PHE A 255 -2.17 -6.37 0.77
CA PHE A 255 -1.57 -5.03 0.73
C PHE A 255 -1.15 -4.56 2.13
N GLY A 256 -1.97 -4.79 3.16
CA GLY A 256 -1.63 -4.45 4.54
C GLY A 256 -0.36 -5.16 5.02
N PHE A 257 -0.29 -6.48 4.84
CA PHE A 257 0.86 -7.27 5.28
C PHE A 257 2.11 -7.02 4.44
N SER A 258 1.96 -6.70 3.16
CA SER A 258 3.09 -6.41 2.26
C SER A 258 3.98 -5.29 2.81
N PHE A 259 3.42 -4.24 3.40
CA PHE A 259 4.22 -3.14 3.97
C PHE A 259 5.03 -3.56 5.19
N ILE A 260 4.42 -4.33 6.09
CA ILE A 260 5.05 -4.82 7.31
C ILE A 260 6.17 -5.79 6.95
N ILE A 261 5.86 -6.79 6.13
CA ILE A 261 6.76 -7.87 5.76
C ILE A 261 7.96 -7.33 4.97
N GLN A 262 7.75 -6.45 3.98
CA GLN A 262 8.85 -5.84 3.21
C GLN A 262 9.79 -5.01 4.10
N LYS A 263 9.25 -4.33 5.12
CA LYS A 263 10.06 -3.56 6.07
C LYS A 263 10.89 -4.47 6.98
N VAL A 264 10.28 -5.53 7.53
CA VAL A 264 10.94 -6.53 8.39
C VAL A 264 12.08 -7.22 7.65
N MET A 265 11.87 -7.62 6.40
CA MET A 265 12.90 -8.32 5.62
C MET A 265 13.99 -7.39 5.07
N GLY A 266 13.89 -6.08 5.28
CA GLY A 266 14.85 -5.10 4.74
C GLY A 266 14.90 -5.07 3.21
N ILE A 267 13.96 -5.74 2.55
CA ILE A 267 13.75 -5.67 1.11
C ILE A 267 13.07 -4.34 0.85
N LYS A 268 13.86 -3.28 0.82
CA LYS A 268 13.44 -2.05 0.18
C LYS A 268 13.21 -2.44 -1.28
N PHE A 269 11.96 -2.68 -1.69
CA PHE A 269 11.66 -2.66 -3.11
C PHE A 269 12.04 -1.25 -3.56
N GLY A 270 13.24 -1.16 -4.14
CA GLY A 270 13.96 0.08 -4.20
C GLY A 270 13.20 1.02 -5.09
N ARG A 271 12.51 1.98 -4.47
CA ARG A 271 12.18 3.29 -5.04
C ARG A 271 11.83 3.19 -6.54
N ALA A 272 10.85 2.34 -6.89
CA ALA A 272 10.17 2.22 -8.18
C ALA A 272 9.56 0.81 -8.28
N GLY A 273 8.22 0.77 -8.32
CA GLY A 273 7.45 -0.43 -8.57
C GLY A 273 5.97 -0.24 -8.25
N GLY A 274 5.28 0.63 -9.01
CA GLY A 274 3.85 0.40 -9.31
C GLY A 274 2.77 0.85 -8.32
N GLY A 275 2.98 1.90 -7.52
CA GLY A 275 1.88 2.49 -6.73
C GLY A 275 2.08 3.98 -6.52
N PHE A 276 1.51 4.80 -7.42
CA PHE A 276 1.37 6.27 -7.36
C PHE A 276 2.63 7.16 -7.19
N GLY A 277 3.78 6.65 -6.75
CA GLY A 277 5.03 7.43 -6.62
C GLY A 277 5.85 7.57 -7.90
N GLY A 278 5.44 6.91 -8.99
CA GLY A 278 6.11 6.96 -10.30
C GLY A 278 5.70 8.13 -11.20
N LEU A 279 4.64 8.86 -10.83
CA LEU A 279 4.10 9.96 -11.64
C LEU A 279 4.83 11.30 -11.45
N GLY A 280 5.69 11.43 -10.41
CA GLY A 280 6.48 12.64 -10.17
C GLY A 280 7.69 12.84 -11.10
N GLY A 281 7.88 11.96 -12.09
CA GLY A 281 8.98 12.05 -13.08
C GLY A 281 8.51 12.27 -14.52
N LEU A 282 7.21 12.46 -14.75
CA LEU A 282 6.61 12.63 -16.08
C LEU A 282 6.10 14.07 -16.32
N GLY A 283 6.68 15.04 -15.61
CA GLY A 283 6.29 16.46 -15.69
C GLY A 283 7.47 17.43 -15.79
N GLN A 284 8.55 17.03 -16.45
CA GLN A 284 9.59 17.96 -16.91
C GLN A 284 9.74 17.79 -18.42
N LYS A 285 8.82 18.42 -19.15
CA LYS A 285 9.10 19.03 -20.44
C LYS A 285 8.93 20.52 -20.26
#